data_AF-A0A965SVA1-F1
#
_entry.id   AF-A0A965SVA1-F1
#
_cell.length_a   1.000
_cell.length_b   1.000
_cell.length_c   1.000
_cell.angle_alpha   90.00
_cell.angle_beta   90.00
_cell.angle_gamma   90.00
#
_symmetry.space_group_name_H-M   'P 1'
#
loop_
_entity.id
_entity.type
_entity.pdbx_description
1 polymer ?
#
loop_
_entity_poly.entity_id
_entity_poly.type
_entity_poly.pdbx_seq_one_letter_code
_entity_poly.pdbx_strand_id
1 'polypeptide(L)'
;MEALFESLGWWAALGFVVIATYFWRGLGILLSGHVDQNSEIFRWLSAVTYSLVGALTFKLIILPIGLLSNVPLVYRIGVCLICIWWMLKKPNNMVPCLILGSLLMMAYGLVELFI
;
A
#
# COMPACT_ATOMS: atom_id res chain seq x y z
N MET A 1 -26.83 4.59 -29.85
CA MET A 1 -26.51 5.90 -29.25
C MET A 1 -26.32 5.81 -27.74
N GLU A 2 -27.12 5.01 -27.01
CA GLU A 2 -27.03 4.89 -25.54
C GLU A 2 -25.73 4.24 -25.01
N ALA A 3 -25.17 3.24 -25.71
CA ALA A 3 -23.89 2.61 -25.34
C ALA A 3 -22.68 3.58 -25.39
N LEU A 4 -22.78 4.65 -26.18
CA LEU A 4 -21.74 5.66 -26.32
C LEU A 4 -21.79 6.65 -25.14
N PHE A 5 -22.98 6.93 -24.59
CA PHE A 5 -23.16 7.76 -23.40
C PHE A 5 -22.74 7.04 -22.11
N GLU A 6 -23.00 5.73 -22.01
CA GLU A 6 -22.48 4.88 -20.93
C GLU A 6 -20.94 4.91 -20.90
N SER A 7 -20.29 4.61 -22.03
CA SER A 7 -18.82 4.64 -22.10
C SER A 7 -18.23 6.02 -21.84
N LEU A 8 -18.82 7.08 -22.40
CA LEU A 8 -18.41 8.47 -22.13
C LEU A 8 -18.61 8.86 -20.66
N GLY A 9 -19.66 8.35 -20.01
CA GLY A 9 -19.92 8.52 -18.58
C GLY A 9 -18.83 7.88 -17.71
N TRP A 10 -18.40 6.66 -18.04
CA TRP A 10 -17.29 6.00 -17.35
C TRP A 10 -15.97 6.77 -17.53
N TRP A 11 -15.67 7.25 -18.74
CA TRP A 11 -14.48 8.07 -19.00
C TRP A 11 -14.52 9.42 -18.25
N ALA A 12 -15.68 10.07 -18.20
CA ALA A 12 -15.86 11.32 -17.44
C ALA A 12 -15.71 11.09 -15.93
N ALA A 13 -16.25 9.99 -15.40
CA ALA A 13 -16.10 9.61 -14.00
C ALA A 13 -14.63 9.33 -13.64
N LEU A 14 -13.89 8.64 -14.51
CA LEU A 14 -12.45 8.42 -14.35
C LEU A 14 -11.69 9.76 -14.36
N GLY A 15 -11.99 10.64 -15.33
CA GLY A 15 -11.40 11.97 -15.40
C GLY A 15 -11.63 12.79 -14.13
N PHE A 16 -12.86 12.78 -13.62
CA PHE A 16 -13.22 13.46 -12.37
C PHE A 16 -12.47 12.91 -11.15
N VAL A 17 -12.38 11.58 -11.01
CA VAL A 17 -11.63 10.92 -9.92
C VAL A 17 -10.15 11.26 -9.95
N VAL A 18 -9.55 11.27 -11.15
CA VAL A 18 -8.14 11.64 -11.32
C VAL A 18 -7.92 13.08 -10.87
N ILE A 19 -8.74 14.02 -11.34
CA ILE A 19 -8.65 15.44 -10.95
C ILE A 19 -8.82 15.61 -9.45
N ALA A 20 -9.84 14.98 -8.85
CA ALA A 20 -10.10 15.05 -7.41
C ALA A 20 -8.92 14.50 -6.58
N THR A 21 -8.31 13.39 -7.02
CA THR A 21 -7.15 12.79 -6.35
C THR A 21 -5.93 13.71 -6.39
N TYR A 22 -5.62 14.27 -7.56
CA TYR A 22 -4.49 15.20 -7.72
C TYR A 22 -4.72 16.53 -7.00
N PHE A 23 -5.98 17.00 -6.92
CA PHE A 23 -6.33 18.20 -6.18
C PHE A 23 -5.97 18.07 -4.70
N TRP A 24 -6.35 16.97 -4.05
CA TRP A 24 -6.01 16.72 -2.65
C TRP A 24 -4.49 16.57 -2.43
N ARG A 25 -3.79 15.92 -3.37
CA ARG A 25 -2.32 15.80 -3.33
C ARG A 25 -1.63 17.16 -3.49
N GLY A 26 -2.12 18.01 -4.39
CA GLY A 26 -1.60 19.36 -4.62
C GLY A 26 -1.77 20.26 -3.39
N LEU A 27 -2.93 20.17 -2.73
CA LEU A 27 -3.19 20.89 -1.48
C LEU A 27 -2.18 20.51 -0.38
N GLY A 28 -1.85 19.22 -0.28
CA GLY A 28 -0.85 18.71 0.66
C GLY A 28 0.57 19.26 0.40
N ILE A 29 0.96 19.43 -0.87
CA ILE A 29 2.28 19.97 -1.24
C ILE A 29 2.35 21.48 -0.92
N LEU A 30 1.29 22.24 -1.22
CA LEU A 30 1.22 23.67 -0.92
C LEU A 30 1.29 23.94 0.59
N LEU A 31 0.58 23.13 1.39
CA LEU A 31 0.64 23.19 2.85
C LEU A 31 2.02 22.76 3.39
N SER A 32 2.69 21.80 2.75
CA SER A 32 4.03 21.35 3.15
C SER A 32 5.13 22.38 2.88
N GLY A 33 4.92 23.34 1.97
CA GLY A 33 5.90 24.38 1.64
C GLY A 33 5.85 25.62 2.55
N HIS A 34 4.71 25.89 3.20
CA HIS A 34 4.50 27.07 4.06
C HIS A 34 4.58 26.77 5.56
N VAL A 35 4.59 25.50 5.97
CA VAL A 35 4.63 25.09 7.37
C VAL A 35 6.04 24.60 7.69
N ASP A 36 6.70 25.30 8.59
CA ASP A 36 8.04 24.96 9.09
C ASP A 36 8.06 23.51 9.60
N GLN A 37 9.05 22.72 9.16
CA GLN A 37 9.19 21.31 9.51
C GLN A 37 9.41 21.07 11.02
N ASN A 38 9.65 22.13 11.80
CA ASN A 38 9.69 22.09 13.27
C ASN A 38 8.34 22.28 13.96
N SER A 39 7.25 22.51 13.21
CA SER A 39 5.92 22.63 13.77
C SER A 39 5.46 21.29 14.37
N GLU A 40 5.15 21.30 15.66
CA GLU A 40 4.72 20.13 16.43
C GLU A 40 3.49 19.44 15.83
N ILE A 41 2.62 20.22 15.17
CA ILE A 41 1.42 19.73 14.48
C ILE A 41 1.79 18.83 13.29
N PHE A 42 2.82 19.18 12.51
CA PHE A 42 3.22 18.37 11.35
C PHE A 42 3.85 17.05 11.79
N ARG A 43 4.64 17.06 12.88
CA ARG A 43 5.19 15.84 13.48
C ARG A 43 4.07 14.92 13.99
N TRP A 44 3.06 15.49 14.65
CA TRP A 44 1.88 14.74 15.08
C TRP A 44 1.12 14.14 13.89
N LEU A 45 0.84 14.93 12.85
CA LEU A 45 0.15 14.46 11.64
C LEU A 45 0.92 13.36 10.91
N SER A 46 2.24 13.51 10.80
CA SER A 46 3.12 12.49 10.21
C SER A 46 3.07 11.20 11.02
N ALA A 47 3.17 11.29 12.36
CA ALA A 47 3.05 10.14 13.25
C ALA A 47 1.69 9.43 13.09
N VAL A 48 0.58 10.20 13.03
CA VAL A 48 -0.76 9.66 12.80
C VAL A 48 -0.84 8.94 11.45
N THR A 49 -0.28 9.54 10.40
CA THR A 49 -0.30 8.96 9.05
C THR A 49 0.47 7.64 9.00
N TYR A 50 1.68 7.59 9.57
CA TYR A 50 2.45 6.35 9.64
C TYR A 50 1.76 5.28 10.50
N SER A 51 1.12 5.68 11.61
CA SER A 51 0.34 4.76 12.44
C SER A 51 -0.87 4.18 11.71
N LEU A 52 -1.55 4.99 10.88
CA LEU A 52 -2.70 4.57 10.08
C LEU A 52 -2.29 3.55 9.02
N VAL A 53 -1.18 3.81 8.31
CA VAL A 53 -0.63 2.85 7.32
C VAL A 53 -0.29 1.52 8.00
N GLY A 54 0.38 1.57 9.16
CA GLY A 54 0.70 0.36 9.93
C GLY A 54 -0.54 -0.40 10.40
N ALA A 55 -1.54 0.30 10.95
CA ALA A 55 -2.79 -0.30 11.39
C ALA A 55 -3.57 -0.93 10.23
N LEU A 56 -3.61 -0.27 9.07
CA LEU A 56 -4.23 -0.80 7.87
C LEU A 56 -3.52 -2.07 7.38
N THR A 57 -2.19 -2.06 7.34
CA THR A 57 -1.39 -3.24 7.01
C THR A 57 -1.67 -4.39 7.98
N PHE A 58 -1.72 -4.11 9.29
CA PHE A 58 -2.01 -5.11 10.30
C PHE A 58 -3.41 -5.72 10.14
N LYS A 59 -4.42 -4.89 9.82
CA LYS A 59 -5.76 -5.35 9.49
C LYS A 59 -5.77 -6.30 8.29
N LEU A 60 -4.99 -5.99 7.25
CA LEU A 60 -4.86 -6.86 6.07
C LEU A 60 -4.15 -8.19 6.38
N ILE A 61 -3.22 -8.20 7.35
CA ILE A 61 -2.53 -9.42 7.79
C ILE A 61 -3.47 -10.32 8.63
N ILE A 62 -4.24 -9.74 9.55
CA ILE A 62 -5.10 -10.49 10.50
C ILE A 62 -6.42 -10.95 9.86
N LEU A 63 -7.10 -10.08 9.11
CA LEU A 63 -8.40 -10.35 8.49
C LEU A 63 -8.25 -10.32 6.96
N PRO A 64 -7.66 -11.37 6.37
CA PRO A 64 -7.52 -11.45 4.93
C PRO A 64 -8.91 -11.63 4.28
N ILE A 65 -9.29 -10.67 3.44
CA ILE A 65 -10.49 -10.75 2.61
C ILE A 65 -10.08 -11.14 1.17
N GLY A 66 -10.73 -12.16 0.59
CA GLY A 66 -10.54 -12.57 -0.81
C GLY A 66 -9.84 -13.93 -1.02
N LEU A 67 -9.32 -14.15 -2.25
CA LEU A 67 -8.70 -15.40 -2.77
C LEU A 67 -7.49 -15.94 -1.97
N LEU A 68 -7.03 -15.17 -0.98
CA LEU A 68 -5.96 -15.52 -0.06
C LEU A 68 -6.43 -16.49 1.06
N SER A 69 -7.70 -16.88 1.13
CA SER A 69 -8.22 -17.80 2.15
C SER A 69 -7.56 -19.19 2.17
N ASN A 70 -6.89 -19.62 1.08
CA ASN A 70 -6.21 -20.92 1.03
C ASN A 70 -4.81 -20.93 1.67
N VAL A 71 -4.18 -19.76 1.87
CA VAL A 71 -2.81 -19.72 2.39
C VAL A 71 -2.81 -19.65 3.93
N PRO A 72 -2.22 -20.63 4.65
CA PRO A 72 -2.20 -20.67 6.10
C PRO A 72 -1.49 -19.45 6.70
N LEU A 73 -2.08 -18.91 7.77
CA LEU A 73 -1.67 -17.68 8.47
C LEU A 73 -0.21 -17.69 8.93
N VAL A 74 0.32 -18.88 9.26
CA VAL A 74 1.69 -19.11 9.71
C VAL A 74 2.72 -18.73 8.62
N TYR A 75 2.43 -19.02 7.35
CA TYR A 75 3.34 -18.70 6.24
C TYR A 75 3.41 -17.20 5.98
N ARG A 76 2.31 -16.47 6.13
CA ARG A 76 2.30 -15.00 5.98
C ARG A 76 3.12 -14.29 7.05
N ILE A 77 2.90 -14.67 8.30
CA ILE A 77 3.66 -14.10 9.41
C ILE A 77 5.14 -14.45 9.25
N GLY A 78 5.48 -15.66 8.82
CA GLY A 78 6.84 -16.08 8.50
C GLY A 78 7.51 -15.20 7.44
N VAL A 79 6.86 -14.99 6.29
CA VAL A 79 7.39 -14.13 5.20
C VAL A 79 7.51 -12.67 5.64
N CYS A 80 6.53 -12.13 6.36
CA CYS A 80 6.59 -10.77 6.91
C CYS A 80 7.78 -10.60 7.87
N LEU A 81 8.01 -11.56 8.77
CA LEU A 81 9.14 -11.52 9.69
C LEU A 81 10.49 -11.60 8.96
N ILE A 82 10.60 -12.46 7.95
CA ILE A 82 11.82 -12.58 7.12
C ILE A 82 12.12 -11.26 6.38
N CYS A 83 11.09 -10.62 5.82
CA CYS A 83 11.23 -9.33 5.13
C CYS A 83 11.67 -8.22 6.10
N ILE A 84 11.03 -8.14 7.28
CA ILE A 84 11.39 -7.16 8.33
C ILE A 84 12.84 -7.39 8.79
N TRP A 85 13.22 -8.64 9.02
CA TRP A 85 14.58 -9.00 9.40
C TRP A 85 15.62 -8.56 8.35
N TRP A 86 15.30 -8.74 7.07
CA TRP A 86 16.18 -8.31 5.98
C TRP A 86 16.27 -6.79 5.86
N MET A 87 15.16 -6.08 6.11
CA MET A 87 15.11 -4.63 6.10
C MET A 87 15.96 -4.00 7.22
N LEU A 88 16.00 -4.62 8.41
CA LEU A 88 16.75 -4.13 9.56
C LEU A 88 18.27 -4.29 9.44
N LYS A 89 18.75 -5.21 8.59
CA LYS A 89 20.19 -5.47 8.44
C LYS A 89 20.97 -4.39 7.67
N LYS A 90 20.33 -3.57 6.83
CA LYS A 90 21.06 -2.57 6.03
C LYS A 90 20.22 -1.32 5.70
N PRO A 91 20.71 -0.11 6.04
CA PRO A 91 20.00 1.14 5.76
C PRO A 91 20.16 1.58 4.29
N ASN A 92 19.60 0.81 3.35
CA ASN A 92 19.22 1.27 1.99
C ASN A 92 18.54 0.16 1.14
N ASN A 93 18.18 -0.97 1.73
CA ASN A 93 17.80 -2.19 1.01
C ASN A 93 16.28 -2.32 0.76
N MET A 94 15.55 -1.21 0.60
CA MET A 94 14.10 -1.24 0.37
C MET A 94 13.72 -1.99 -0.92
N VAL A 95 14.49 -1.77 -1.99
CA VAL A 95 14.27 -2.43 -3.30
C VAL A 95 14.44 -3.96 -3.20
N PRO A 96 15.55 -4.50 -2.68
CA PRO A 96 15.69 -5.95 -2.58
C PRO A 96 14.76 -6.59 -1.53
N CYS A 97 14.32 -5.86 -0.50
CA CYS A 97 13.27 -6.35 0.40
C CYS A 97 11.93 -6.56 -0.33
N LEU A 98 11.55 -5.62 -1.20
CA LEU A 98 10.32 -5.72 -1.98
C LEU A 98 10.38 -6.88 -2.97
N ILE A 99 11.54 -7.04 -3.64
CA ILE A 99 11.78 -8.16 -4.57
C ILE A 99 11.74 -9.49 -3.83
N LEU A 100 12.40 -9.61 -2.66
CA LEU A 100 12.37 -10.84 -1.87
C LEU A 100 10.94 -11.20 -1.43
N GLY A 101 10.16 -10.23 -0.96
CA GLY A 101 8.78 -10.45 -0.54
C GLY A 101 7.87 -10.91 -1.68
N SER A 102 7.95 -10.28 -2.86
CA SER A 102 7.17 -10.68 -4.04
C SER A 102 7.61 -12.04 -4.58
N LEU A 103 8.91 -12.33 -4.58
CA LEU A 103 9.47 -13.60 -5.06
C LEU A 103 9.12 -14.77 -4.12
N LEU A 104 9.10 -14.54 -2.79
CA LEU A 104 8.63 -15.52 -1.80
C LEU A 104 7.12 -15.80 -1.94
N MET A 105 6.31 -14.77 -2.15
CA MET A 105 4.87 -14.97 -2.40
C MET A 105 4.62 -15.70 -3.73
N MET A 106 5.37 -15.37 -4.77
CA MET A 106 5.28 -16.04 -6.08
C MET A 106 5.71 -17.50 -6.00
N ALA A 107 6.79 -17.81 -5.25
CA ALA A 107 7.24 -19.17 -5.02
C ALA A 107 6.20 -20.02 -4.28
N TYR A 108 5.54 -19.47 -3.25
CA TYR A 108 4.47 -20.18 -2.53
C TYR A 108 3.26 -20.47 -3.44
N GLY A 109 2.85 -19.50 -4.26
CA GLY A 109 1.79 -19.70 -5.25
C GLY A 109 2.13 -20.76 -6.32
N LEU A 110 3.41 -20.92 -6.63
CA LEU A 110 3.91 -21.95 -7.56
C LEU A 110 3.93 -23.35 -6.93
N VAL A 111 4.21 -23.44 -5.62
CA VAL A 111 4.20 -24.69 -4.85
C VAL A 111 2.76 -25.20 -4.64
N GLU A 112 1.80 -24.32 -4.35
CA GLU A 112 0.37 -24.69 -4.27
C GLU A 112 -0.22 -25.08 -5.62
N LEU A 113 0.28 -24.53 -6.73
CA LEU A 113 -0.19 -24.89 -8.07
C LEU A 113 0.37 -26.24 -8.56
N PHE A 114 1.38 -26.80 -7.86
CA PHE A 114 2.07 -28.04 -8.23
C PHE A 114 1.79 -29.21 -7.25
N ILE A 115 1.10 -28.97 -6.14
CA ILE A 115 0.56 -29.99 -5.21
C ILE A 115 -0.92 -30.25 -5.56
#